data_AF-A0A2H4ZU65-F1
#
_entry.id   AF-A0A2H4ZU65-F1
#
_cell.length_a   1.000
_cell.length_b   1.000
_cell.length_c   1.000
_cell.angle_alpha   90.00
_cell.angle_beta   90.00
_cell.angle_gamma   90.00
#
_symmetry.space_group_name_H-M   'P 1'
#
loop_
_entity.id
_entity.type
_entity.pdbx_description
1 polymer ?
#
loop_
_entity_poly.entity_id
_entity_poly.type
_entity_poly.pdbx_seq_one_letter_code
_entity_poly.pdbx_strand_id
1 'polypeptide(L)'
;MASQSIFERIGGRDAVEAVVSDFYDRVLDDPLLEPYFEETDMDQLRSHQAQFISAVTGGPVDYDGDDMQTAHEGMGITEDAFASVASHLETALRENGVPDDDIEAILTEVAAMEDDIVEA
;
A
#
# COMPACT_ATOMS: atom_id res chain seq x y z
N MET A 1 -7.55 28.71 1.40
CA MET A 1 -6.65 27.83 2.15
C MET A 1 -6.82 26.46 1.53
N ALA A 2 -5.84 25.96 0.78
CA ALA A 2 -5.88 24.55 0.38
C ALA A 2 -5.86 23.73 1.67
N SER A 3 -6.81 22.81 1.84
CA SER A 3 -6.67 21.75 2.82
C SER A 3 -5.36 21.02 2.52
N GLN A 4 -4.47 20.89 3.50
CA GLN A 4 -3.27 20.05 3.35
C GLN A 4 -3.72 18.65 2.98
N SER A 5 -3.06 18.03 2.00
CA SER A 5 -3.34 16.64 1.64
C SER A 5 -2.94 15.69 2.77
N ILE A 6 -3.44 14.45 2.75
CA ILE A 6 -3.03 13.43 3.72
C ILE A 6 -1.51 13.25 3.65
N PHE A 7 -0.94 13.26 2.44
CA PHE A 7 0.49 13.21 2.19
C PHE A 7 1.27 14.26 2.98
N GLU A 8 0.85 15.52 2.92
CA GLU A 8 1.52 16.60 3.67
C GLU A 8 1.36 16.43 5.19
N ARG A 9 0.19 15.94 5.64
CA ARG A 9 -0.11 15.75 7.06
C ARG A 9 0.70 14.64 7.71
N ILE A 10 0.95 13.55 6.99
CA ILE A 10 1.70 12.39 7.50
C ILE A 10 3.22 12.60 7.48
N GLY A 11 3.71 13.69 6.88
CA GLY A 11 5.14 14.01 6.81
C GLY A 11 5.75 13.90 5.42
N GLY A 12 4.93 13.72 4.38
CA GLY A 12 5.36 13.67 2.99
C GLY A 12 6.16 12.43 2.63
N ARG A 13 7.09 12.58 1.68
CA ARG A 13 7.78 11.46 1.04
C ARG A 13 8.53 10.57 2.03
N ASP A 14 9.27 11.17 2.96
CA ASP A 14 10.11 10.42 3.90
C ASP A 14 9.25 9.54 4.83
N ALA A 15 8.06 10.01 5.22
CA ALA A 15 7.11 9.23 6.01
C ALA A 15 6.48 8.09 5.20
N VAL A 16 6.14 8.34 3.94
CA VAL A 16 5.63 7.30 3.02
C VAL A 16 6.69 6.22 2.79
N GLU A 17 7.95 6.59 2.56
CA GLU A 17 9.05 5.63 2.37
C GLU A 17 9.28 4.77 3.62
N ALA A 18 9.16 5.35 4.82
CA ALA A 18 9.25 4.60 6.08
C ALA A 18 8.09 3.60 6.23
N VAL A 19 6.85 4.03 6.00
CA VAL A 19 5.66 3.17 6.03
C VAL A 19 5.79 2.01 5.04
N VAL A 20 6.22 2.28 3.80
CA VAL A 20 6.38 1.25 2.77
C VAL A 20 7.46 0.24 3.16
N SER A 21 8.56 0.72 3.76
CA SER A 21 9.61 -0.17 4.22
C SER A 21 9.08 -1.12 5.30
N ASP A 22 8.44 -0.58 6.34
CA ASP A 22 7.88 -1.36 7.44
C ASP A 22 6.76 -2.30 6.98
N PHE A 23 5.95 -1.87 6.00
CA PHE A 23 4.90 -2.66 5.39
C PHE A 23 5.46 -3.92 4.72
N TYR A 24 6.45 -3.76 3.83
CA TYR A 24 7.01 -4.92 3.13
C TYR A 24 7.85 -5.83 4.02
N ASP A 25 8.47 -5.31 5.07
CA ASP A 25 9.14 -6.15 6.06
C ASP A 25 8.14 -7.12 6.72
N ARG A 26 6.91 -6.66 6.99
CA ARG A 26 5.84 -7.51 7.54
C ARG A 26 5.25 -8.47 6.53
N VAL A 27 5.02 -8.01 5.30
CA VAL A 27 4.47 -8.82 4.21
C VAL A 27 5.41 -9.99 3.90
N LEU A 28 6.72 -9.74 3.86
CA LEU A 28 7.71 -10.79 3.61
C LEU A 28 7.93 -11.74 4.80
N ASP A 29 7.57 -11.32 6.02
CA ASP A 29 7.59 -12.18 7.21
C ASP A 29 6.28 -12.99 7.37
N ASP A 30 5.24 -12.74 6.56
CA ASP A 30 3.96 -13.45 6.60
C ASP A 30 3.99 -14.68 5.68
N PRO A 31 3.91 -15.92 6.21
CA PRO A 31 3.92 -17.14 5.40
C PRO A 31 2.76 -17.27 4.40
N LEU A 32 1.67 -16.51 4.58
CA LEU A 32 0.57 -16.44 3.61
C LEU A 32 0.96 -15.60 2.39
N LEU A 33 1.76 -14.56 2.59
CA LEU A 33 2.03 -13.54 1.58
C LEU A 33 3.39 -13.70 0.91
N GLU A 34 4.40 -14.15 1.64
CA GLU A 34 5.77 -14.32 1.14
C GLU A 34 5.87 -15.06 -0.20
N PRO A 35 5.09 -16.14 -0.47
CA PRO A 35 5.14 -16.85 -1.75
C PRO A 35 4.78 -15.99 -2.98
N TYR A 36 3.98 -14.92 -2.81
CA TYR A 36 3.62 -14.01 -3.91
C TYR A 36 4.80 -13.14 -4.37
N PHE A 37 5.85 -13.01 -3.55
CA PHE A 37 6.95 -12.07 -3.76
C PHE A 37 8.31 -12.74 -4.04
N GLU A 38 8.38 -14.08 -4.12
CA GLU A 38 9.64 -14.83 -4.29
C GLU A 38 10.45 -14.41 -5.53
N GLU A 39 9.78 -14.04 -6.61
CA GLU A 39 10.41 -13.63 -7.88
C GLU A 39 10.38 -12.10 -8.11
N THR A 40 9.95 -11.33 -7.10
CA THR A 40 9.76 -9.89 -7.22
C THR A 40 11.03 -9.11 -6.88
N ASP A 41 11.35 -8.10 -7.70
CA ASP A 41 12.35 -7.09 -7.35
C ASP A 41 11.78 -6.16 -6.26
N MET A 42 12.12 -6.47 -5.01
CA MET A 42 11.59 -5.75 -3.85
C MET A 42 12.03 -4.29 -3.78
N ASP A 43 13.20 -3.93 -4.31
CA ASP A 43 13.65 -2.53 -4.32
C ASP A 43 12.79 -1.72 -5.29
N GLN A 44 12.53 -2.28 -6.48
CA GLN A 44 11.63 -1.67 -7.46
C GLN A 44 10.20 -1.59 -6.93
N LEU A 45 9.71 -2.66 -6.31
CA LEU A 45 8.36 -2.71 -5.76
C LEU A 45 8.17 -1.69 -4.63
N ARG A 46 9.12 -1.57 -3.69
CA ARG A 46 9.07 -0.55 -2.63
C ARG A 46 9.02 0.87 -3.21
N SER A 47 9.82 1.16 -4.24
CA SER A 47 9.77 2.45 -4.92
C SER A 47 8.43 2.71 -5.61
N HIS A 48 7.84 1.69 -6.22
CA HIS A 48 6.55 1.79 -6.88
C HIS A 48 5.41 2.00 -5.87
N GLN A 49 5.40 1.24 -4.79
CA GLN A 49 4.41 1.36 -3.72
C GLN A 49 4.47 2.73 -3.03
N ALA A 50 5.66 3.30 -2.85
CA ALA A 50 5.80 4.65 -2.31
C ALA A 50 5.18 5.72 -3.23
N GLN A 51 5.30 5.57 -4.55
CA GLN A 51 4.64 6.45 -5.51
C GLN A 51 3.12 6.29 -5.46
N PHE A 52 2.64 5.05 -5.42
CA PHE A 52 1.22 4.74 -5.29
C PHE A 52 0.60 5.33 -4.02
N ILE A 53 1.18 5.08 -2.83
CA ILE A 53 0.69 5.63 -1.57
C ILE A 53 0.76 7.16 -1.57
N SER A 54 1.81 7.75 -2.18
CA SER A 54 1.90 9.20 -2.36
C SER A 54 0.74 9.74 -3.20
N ALA A 55 0.35 9.06 -4.28
CA ALA A 55 -0.78 9.45 -5.11
C ALA A 55 -2.12 9.33 -4.37
N VAL A 56 -2.37 8.17 -3.72
CA VAL A 56 -3.59 7.90 -2.94
C VAL A 56 -3.79 8.91 -1.81
N THR A 57 -2.70 9.34 -1.16
CA THR A 57 -2.74 10.33 -0.08
C THR A 57 -2.82 11.78 -0.57
N GLY A 58 -2.96 12.01 -1.88
CA GLY A 58 -3.07 13.34 -2.49
C GLY A 58 -1.74 14.11 -2.56
N GLY A 59 -0.63 13.38 -2.65
CA GLY A 59 0.69 13.94 -2.92
C GLY A 59 0.81 14.45 -4.36
N PRO A 60 1.91 15.15 -4.69
CA PRO A 60 2.10 15.78 -6.00
C PRO A 60 2.52 14.79 -7.10
N VAL A 61 2.47 13.49 -6.83
CA VAL A 61 2.91 12.43 -7.71
C VAL A 61 1.67 11.78 -8.31
N ASP A 62 1.62 11.74 -9.64
CA ASP A 62 0.65 10.91 -10.35
C ASP A 62 1.17 9.47 -10.39
N TYR A 63 0.33 8.50 -10.08
CA TYR A 63 0.65 7.09 -10.28
C TYR A 63 0.64 6.78 -11.78
N ASP A 64 1.77 6.31 -12.32
CA ASP A 64 1.93 5.96 -13.75
C ASP A 64 2.09 4.46 -14.01
N GLY A 65 1.90 3.64 -12.97
CA GLY A 65 1.97 2.18 -13.06
C GLY A 65 0.75 1.57 -13.75
N ASP A 66 0.82 0.25 -13.95
CA ASP A 66 -0.31 -0.54 -14.43
C ASP A 66 -1.51 -0.38 -13.48
N ASP A 67 -2.72 -0.45 -14.03
CA ASP A 67 -3.91 -0.49 -13.19
C ASP A 67 -3.91 -1.73 -12.28
N MET A 68 -4.65 -1.67 -11.17
CA MET A 68 -4.63 -2.72 -10.16
C MET A 68 -5.02 -4.08 -10.73
N GLN A 69 -5.92 -4.14 -11.70
CA GLN A 69 -6.30 -5.38 -12.35
C GLN A 69 -5.14 -5.96 -13.17
N THR A 70 -4.56 -5.18 -14.07
CA THR A 70 -3.44 -5.60 -14.92
C THR A 70 -2.21 -5.99 -14.09
N ALA A 71 -1.93 -5.24 -13.02
CA ALA A 71 -0.78 -5.49 -12.16
C ALA A 71 -0.88 -6.80 -11.36
N HIS A 72 -2.09 -7.27 -11.06
CA HIS A 72 -2.35 -8.45 -10.22
C HIS A 72 -2.96 -9.64 -10.98
N GLU A 73 -3.20 -9.50 -12.28
CA GLU A 73 -3.81 -10.54 -13.13
C GLU A 73 -3.03 -11.85 -13.08
N GLY A 74 -3.75 -12.96 -12.84
CA GLY A 74 -3.20 -14.31 -12.87
C GLY A 74 -2.34 -14.67 -11.67
N MET A 75 -2.31 -13.84 -10.63
CA MET A 75 -1.61 -14.13 -9.38
C MET A 75 -2.41 -15.05 -8.45
N GLY A 76 -3.73 -15.23 -8.67
CA GLY A 76 -4.57 -16.07 -7.84
C GLY A 76 -4.68 -15.54 -6.41
N ILE A 77 -4.77 -14.23 -6.25
CA ILE A 77 -4.88 -13.57 -4.95
C ILE A 77 -6.25 -13.88 -4.35
N THR A 78 -6.26 -14.34 -3.10
CA THR A 78 -7.48 -14.66 -2.35
C THR A 78 -7.95 -13.47 -1.53
N GLU A 79 -9.23 -13.47 -1.13
CA GLU A 79 -9.78 -12.52 -0.15
C GLU A 79 -8.94 -12.49 1.14
N ASP A 80 -8.49 -13.66 1.63
CA ASP A 80 -7.66 -13.78 2.83
C ASP A 80 -6.27 -13.13 2.65
N ALA A 81 -5.64 -13.28 1.48
CA ALA A 81 -4.35 -12.66 1.19
C ALA A 81 -4.49 -11.13 1.10
N PHE A 82 -5.54 -10.65 0.43
CA PHE A 82 -5.84 -9.22 0.34
C PHE A 82 -6.10 -8.62 1.73
N ALA A 83 -6.91 -9.28 2.56
CA ALA A 83 -7.16 -8.85 3.92
C ALA A 83 -5.89 -8.82 4.79
N SER A 84 -4.98 -9.79 4.61
CA SER A 84 -3.69 -9.79 5.32
C SER A 84 -2.82 -8.60 4.91
N VAL A 85 -2.74 -8.30 3.61
CA VAL A 85 -2.04 -7.11 3.09
C VAL A 85 -2.59 -5.83 3.71
N ALA A 86 -3.91 -5.66 3.73
CA ALA A 86 -4.56 -4.49 4.34
C ALA A 86 -4.24 -4.36 5.84
N SER A 87 -4.22 -5.47 6.58
CA SER A 87 -3.88 -5.50 8.01
C SER A 87 -2.42 -5.11 8.27
N HIS A 88 -1.49 -5.59 7.44
CA HIS A 88 -0.07 -5.20 7.54
C HIS A 88 0.14 -3.73 7.22
N LEU A 89 -0.58 -3.19 6.21
CA LEU A 89 -0.54 -1.77 5.87
C LEU A 89 -1.08 -0.92 7.03
N GLU A 90 -2.24 -1.27 7.60
CA GLU A 90 -2.79 -0.59 8.77
C GLU A 90 -1.76 -0.53 9.91
N THR A 91 -1.11 -1.65 10.19
CA THR A 91 -0.16 -1.73 11.29
C THR A 91 1.10 -0.92 11.00
N ALA A 92 1.60 -0.94 9.76
CA ALA A 92 2.73 -0.11 9.34
C ALA A 92 2.43 1.39 9.46
N LEU A 93 1.25 1.83 9.02
CA LEU A 93 0.80 3.22 9.16
C LEU A 93 0.73 3.64 10.64
N ARG A 94 0.13 2.79 11.49
CA ARG A 94 -0.02 3.06 12.92
C ARG A 94 1.32 3.16 13.64
N GLU A 95 2.25 2.24 13.40
CA GLU A 95 3.58 2.25 14.04
C GLU A 95 4.44 3.44 13.55
N ASN A 96 4.18 3.96 12.34
CA ASN A 96 4.81 5.17 11.83
C ASN A 96 4.10 6.47 12.27
N GLY A 97 3.11 6.37 13.17
CA GLY A 97 2.49 7.53 13.79
C GLY A 97 1.48 8.27 12.92
N VAL A 98 0.95 7.61 11.88
CA VAL A 98 -0.15 8.16 11.07
C VAL A 98 -1.42 8.25 11.94
N PRO A 99 -2.14 9.39 11.96
CA PRO A 99 -3.38 9.52 12.72
C PRO A 99 -4.47 8.54 12.27
N ASP A 100 -5.28 8.03 13.20
CA ASP A 100 -6.33 7.03 12.89
C ASP A 100 -7.29 7.49 11.77
N ASP A 101 -7.69 8.77 11.75
CA ASP A 101 -8.55 9.33 10.69
C ASP A 101 -7.90 9.22 9.30
N ASP A 102 -6.57 9.34 9.21
CA ASP A 102 -5.81 9.22 7.96
C ASP A 102 -5.60 7.74 7.58
N ILE A 103 -5.41 6.87 8.57
CA ILE A 103 -5.36 5.42 8.35
C ILE A 103 -6.68 4.94 7.75
N GLU A 104 -7.82 5.33 8.33
CA GLU A 104 -9.15 4.96 7.83
C GLU A 104 -9.36 5.44 6.39
N ALA A 105 -8.94 6.67 6.07
CA ALA A 105 -9.03 7.21 4.72
C ALA A 105 -8.19 6.41 3.72
N ILE A 106 -6.93 6.08 4.06
CA ILE A 106 -6.04 5.29 3.20
C ILE A 106 -6.59 3.87 2.99
N LEU A 107 -7.04 3.21 4.06
CA LEU A 107 -7.60 1.86 3.98
C LEU A 107 -8.91 1.82 3.19
N THR A 108 -9.71 2.88 3.22
CA THR A 108 -10.92 3.00 2.41
C THR A 108 -10.59 3.00 0.92
N GLU A 109 -9.55 3.73 0.51
CA GLU A 109 -9.09 3.75 -0.89
C GLU A 109 -8.52 2.39 -1.31
N VAL A 110 -7.74 1.74 -0.43
CA VAL A 110 -7.20 0.39 -0.69
C VAL A 110 -8.34 -0.65 -0.83
N ALA A 111 -9.32 -0.63 0.08
CA ALA A 111 -10.45 -1.55 0.03
C ALA A 111 -11.29 -1.39 -1.25
N ALA A 112 -11.33 -0.18 -1.83
CA ALA A 112 -12.03 0.06 -3.10
C ALA A 112 -11.39 -0.67 -4.30
N MET A 113 -10.16 -1.17 -4.16
CA MET A 113 -9.41 -1.88 -5.20
C MET A 113 -9.52 -3.40 -5.07
N GLU A 114 -10.21 -3.90 -4.04
CA GLU A 114 -10.35 -5.34 -3.77
C GLU A 114 -10.94 -6.09 -4.99
N ASP A 115 -11.99 -5.53 -5.59
CA ASP A 115 -12.67 -6.11 -6.77
C ASP A 115 -11.77 -6.22 -8.00
N ASP A 116 -10.73 -5.39 -8.10
CA ASP A 116 -9.76 -5.41 -9.21
C ASP A 116 -8.61 -6.38 -8.94
N ILE A 117 -8.36 -6.78 -7.68
CA ILE A 117 -7.17 -7.53 -7.26
C ILE A 117 -7.50 -9.00 -6.92
N VAL A 118 -8.64 -9.26 -6.29
CA VAL A 118 -9.00 -10.60 -5.80
C VAL A 118 -9.54 -11.47 -6.95
N GLU A 119 -9.00 -12.69 -7.07
CA GLU A 119 -9.36 -13.63 -8.13
C GLU A 119 -9.98 -14.95 -7.62
N ALA A 120 -9.93 -15.22 -6.31
CA ALA A 120 -10.29 -16.53 -5.74
C ALA A 120 -10.93 -16.48 -4.33
#